data_AF-A0A353ZYK7-F1
#
_entry.id   AF-A0A353ZYK7-F1
#
_cell.length_a   1.000
_cell.length_b   1.000
_cell.length_c   1.000
_cell.angle_alpha   90.00
_cell.angle_beta   90.00
_cell.angle_gamma   90.00
#
_symmetry.space_group_name_H-M   'P 1'
#
loop_
_entity.id
_entity.type
_entity.pdbx_description
1 polymer ?
#
loop_
_entity_poly.entity_id
_entity_poly.type
_entity_poly.pdbx_seq_one_letter_code
_entity_poly.pdbx_strand_id
1 'polypeptide(L)'
;MRERVNTVWSLKIRILLFALLLIVLLNEHYYSDFHTNLLPGVYIQDGPADLKANNWSVPVVYDWDGDGKKDLLVGNSYTDQNTRSYGYVTFYKNTGTDSRPLFSGHTLVQTCTDTCVPVNSAAFG
;
A
#
# COMPACT_ATOMS: atom_id res chain seq x y z
N MET A 1 -30.24 46.86 -14.81
CA MET A 1 -30.38 45.38 -14.86
C MET A 1 -29.09 44.65 -15.27
N ARG A 2 -28.29 45.17 -16.21
CA ARG A 2 -27.07 44.51 -16.73
C ARG A 2 -25.95 44.31 -15.69
N GLU A 3 -25.78 45.23 -14.74
CA GLU A 3 -24.75 45.12 -13.68
C GLU A 3 -25.00 43.97 -12.68
N ARG A 4 -26.25 43.76 -12.24
CA ARG A 4 -26.59 42.64 -11.33
C ARG A 4 -26.34 41.27 -11.96
N VAL A 5 -26.54 41.17 -13.27
CA VAL A 5 -26.25 39.93 -14.02
C VAL A 5 -24.74 39.68 -13.98
N ASN A 6 -23.93 40.68 -14.31
CA ASN A 6 -22.46 40.56 -14.30
C ASN A 6 -21.89 40.19 -12.92
N THR A 7 -22.45 40.72 -11.83
CA THR A 7 -22.01 40.38 -10.46
C THR A 7 -22.36 38.95 -10.07
N VAL A 8 -23.52 38.44 -10.50
CA VAL A 8 -23.93 37.05 -10.22
C VAL A 8 -23.11 36.06 -11.04
N TRP A 9 -22.83 36.39 -12.31
CA TRP A 9 -21.99 35.58 -13.17
C TRP A 9 -20.53 35.52 -12.66
N SER A 10 -19.97 36.65 -12.22
CA SER A 10 -18.60 36.67 -11.67
C SER A 10 -18.48 35.90 -10.35
N LEU A 11 -19.50 35.96 -9.49
CA LEU A 11 -19.54 35.21 -8.25
C LEU A 11 -19.60 33.69 -8.50
N LYS A 12 -20.42 33.25 -9.47
CA LYS A 12 -20.49 31.83 -9.86
C LYS A 12 -19.15 31.32 -10.39
N ILE A 13 -18.47 32.11 -11.22
CA ILE A 13 -17.14 31.76 -11.75
C ILE A 13 -16.11 31.66 -10.62
N ARG A 14 -16.12 32.60 -9.65
CA ARG A 14 -15.21 32.56 -8.51
C ARG A 14 -15.44 31.34 -7.61
N ILE A 15 -16.70 30.97 -7.36
CA ILE A 15 -17.03 29.76 -6.60
C ILE A 15 -16.57 28.51 -7.35
N LEU A 16 -16.77 28.45 -8.67
CA LEU A 16 -16.34 27.32 -9.49
C LEU A 16 -14.81 27.17 -9.51
N LEU A 17 -14.09 28.29 -9.66
CA LEU A 17 -12.63 28.31 -9.62
C LEU A 17 -12.08 27.93 -8.24
N PHE A 18 -12.73 28.39 -7.17
CA PHE A 18 -12.36 28.01 -5.80
C PHE A 18 -12.61 26.52 -5.54
N ALA A 19 -13.73 25.96 -6.01
CA ALA A 19 -14.03 24.53 -5.89
C ALA A 19 -13.05 23.67 -6.70
N LEU A 20 -12.70 24.07 -7.92
CA LEU A 20 -11.68 23.39 -8.74
C LEU A 20 -10.30 23.46 -8.09
N LEU A 21 -9.91 24.62 -7.55
CA LEU A 21 -8.66 24.77 -6.82
C LEU A 21 -8.66 23.90 -5.56
N LEU A 22 -9.77 23.84 -4.81
CA LEU A 22 -9.90 22.98 -3.65
C LEU A 22 -9.78 21.50 -4.02
N ILE A 23 -10.38 21.07 -5.13
CA ILE A 23 -10.24 19.69 -5.64
C ILE A 23 -8.76 19.40 -5.99
N VAL A 24 -8.07 20.31 -6.66
CA VAL A 24 -6.63 20.15 -6.97
C VAL A 24 -5.80 20.05 -5.70
N LEU A 25 -6.05 20.92 -4.71
CA LEU A 25 -5.34 20.91 -3.43
C LEU A 25 -5.62 19.65 -2.59
N LEU A 26 -6.85 19.13 -2.65
CA LEU A 26 -7.21 17.87 -1.98
C LEU A 26 -6.64 16.64 -2.72
N ASN A 27 -6.33 16.76 -4.01
CA ASN A 27 -5.71 15.69 -4.81
C ASN A 27 -4.19 15.61 -4.64
N GLU A 28 -3.51 16.59 -4.04
CA GLU A 28 -2.06 16.53 -3.83
C GLU A 28 -1.63 15.42 -2.86
N HIS A 29 -2.56 14.93 -2.02
CA HIS A 29 -2.31 13.79 -1.14
C HIS A 29 -2.30 12.43 -1.86
N TYR A 30 -2.70 12.35 -3.14
CA TYR A 30 -2.77 11.09 -3.88
C TYR A 30 -1.45 10.68 -4.54
N TYR A 31 -0.53 11.62 -4.79
CA TYR A 31 0.61 11.39 -5.70
C TYR A 31 1.99 11.20 -5.05
N SER A 32 2.10 11.12 -3.73
CA SER A 32 3.37 10.81 -3.06
C SER A 32 3.53 9.31 -2.79
N ASP A 33 3.61 8.49 -3.84
CA ASP A 33 3.58 7.02 -3.73
C ASP A 33 4.96 6.33 -3.61
N PHE A 34 6.07 7.10 -3.59
CA PHE A 34 7.42 6.49 -3.51
C PHE A 34 8.39 7.20 -2.57
N HIS A 35 7.94 8.23 -1.82
CA HIS A 35 8.82 8.91 -0.88
C HIS A 35 8.91 8.09 0.42
N THR A 36 9.68 7.01 0.38
CA THR A 36 10.13 6.38 1.61
C THR A 36 11.07 7.38 2.28
N ASN A 37 10.65 7.97 3.40
CA ASN A 37 11.57 8.64 4.31
C ASN A 37 12.47 7.55 4.89
N LEU A 38 13.52 7.19 4.15
CA LEU A 38 14.47 6.17 4.57
C LEU A 38 15.20 6.69 5.81
N LEU A 39 14.78 6.19 6.96
CA LEU A 39 15.45 6.43 8.22
C LEU A 39 16.78 5.68 8.25
N PRO A 40 17.77 6.15 9.02
CA PRO A 40 19.04 5.44 9.18
C PRO A 40 18.82 4.00 9.68
N GLY A 41 19.14 3.00 8.84
CA GLY A 41 19.51 1.62 9.22
C GLY A 41 18.70 0.88 10.30
N VAL A 42 17.39 1.09 10.43
CA VAL A 42 16.57 0.29 11.37
C VAL A 42 15.95 -0.90 10.64
N TYR A 43 16.03 -2.09 11.23
CA TYR A 43 15.32 -3.27 10.73
C TYR A 43 13.80 -3.07 10.84
N ILE A 44 13.08 -3.42 9.78
CA ILE A 44 11.62 -3.47 9.78
C ILE A 44 11.19 -4.53 10.79
N GLN A 45 10.20 -4.21 11.63
CA GLN A 45 9.68 -5.15 12.62
C GLN A 45 8.48 -5.92 12.08
N ASP A 46 8.45 -7.22 12.35
CA ASP A 46 7.32 -8.13 12.22
C ASP A 46 6.90 -8.62 13.62
N GLY A 47 5.91 -7.96 14.20
CA GLY A 47 5.54 -8.14 15.60
C GLY A 47 6.71 -7.81 16.55
N PRO A 48 7.11 -8.73 17.44
CA PRO A 48 8.19 -8.50 18.40
C PRO A 48 9.60 -8.78 17.84
N ALA A 49 9.75 -9.12 16.56
CA ALA A 49 11.02 -9.52 15.95
C ALA A 49 11.29 -8.76 14.65
N ASP A 50 12.53 -8.81 14.16
CA ASP A 50 12.87 -8.29 12.84
C ASP A 50 12.17 -9.10 11.73
N LEU A 51 11.66 -8.40 10.71
CA LEU A 51 11.07 -8.99 9.52
C LEU A 51 12.16 -9.75 8.75
N LYS A 52 11.96 -11.05 8.57
CA LYS A 52 12.83 -11.94 7.81
C LYS A 52 12.13 -12.42 6.56
N ALA A 53 12.39 -11.75 5.45
CA ALA A 53 12.04 -12.28 4.14
C ALA A 53 13.09 -13.31 3.71
N ASN A 54 12.66 -14.41 3.09
CA ASN A 54 13.52 -15.54 2.71
C ASN A 54 14.59 -15.14 1.66
N ASN A 55 15.21 -16.13 1.00
CA ASN A 55 16.28 -15.86 0.03
C ASN A 55 15.78 -15.10 -1.21
N TRP A 56 16.70 -14.35 -1.83
CA TRP A 56 16.48 -13.55 -3.04
C TRP A 56 15.26 -12.60 -2.95
N SER A 57 15.11 -11.97 -1.79
CA SER A 57 13.99 -11.08 -1.50
C SER A 57 14.01 -9.79 -2.33
N VAL A 58 12.86 -9.44 -2.91
CA VAL A 58 12.61 -8.22 -3.69
C VAL A 58 11.38 -7.50 -3.12
N PRO A 59 11.57 -6.54 -2.21
CA PRO A 59 10.47 -5.82 -1.56
C PRO A 59 9.89 -4.71 -2.45
N VAL A 60 8.58 -4.49 -2.33
CA VAL A 60 7.80 -3.40 -2.94
C VAL A 60 6.82 -2.86 -1.90
N VAL A 61 6.75 -1.54 -1.75
CA VAL A 61 5.82 -0.85 -0.85
C VAL A 61 4.67 -0.27 -1.68
N TYR A 62 3.43 -0.63 -1.35
CA TYR A 62 2.23 -0.18 -2.08
C TYR A 62 0.98 -0.35 -1.19
N ASP A 63 -0.06 0.45 -1.41
CA ASP A 63 -1.38 0.23 -0.78
C ASP A 63 -2.13 -0.86 -1.57
N TRP A 64 -1.95 -2.11 -1.15
CA TRP A 64 -2.36 -3.25 -1.97
C TRP A 64 -3.82 -3.64 -1.75
N ASP A 65 -4.34 -3.43 -0.54
CA ASP A 65 -5.73 -3.75 -0.21
C ASP A 65 -6.68 -2.54 -0.26
N GLY A 66 -6.16 -1.33 -0.54
CA GLY A 66 -6.93 -0.12 -0.77
C GLY A 66 -7.45 0.52 0.52
N ASP A 67 -6.86 0.20 1.68
CA ASP A 67 -7.25 0.77 2.97
C ASP A 67 -6.59 2.14 3.26
N GLY A 68 -5.77 2.64 2.33
CA GLY A 68 -5.08 3.91 2.43
C GLY A 68 -3.76 3.85 3.20
N LYS A 69 -3.30 2.65 3.58
CA LYS A 69 -2.00 2.43 4.24
C LYS A 69 -1.06 1.70 3.30
N LYS A 70 0.23 2.04 3.37
CA LYS A 70 1.26 1.34 2.59
C LYS A 70 1.59 -0.01 3.21
N ASP A 71 1.34 -1.08 2.44
CA ASP A 71 1.70 -2.45 2.73
C ASP A 71 3.07 -2.80 2.14
N LEU A 72 3.56 -4.00 2.46
CA LEU A 72 4.78 -4.56 1.91
C LEU A 72 4.48 -5.88 1.16
N LEU A 73 4.79 -5.91 -0.14
CA LEU A 73 4.89 -7.14 -0.92
C LEU A 73 6.36 -7.51 -1.06
N VAL A 74 6.67 -8.79 -0.91
CA VAL A 74 8.04 -9.27 -1.12
C VAL A 74 8.02 -10.50 -2.02
N GLY A 75 8.62 -10.38 -3.20
CA GLY A 75 8.99 -11.56 -3.98
C GLY A 75 10.15 -12.26 -3.30
N ASN A 76 10.04 -13.55 -3.03
CA ASN A 76 11.10 -14.33 -2.38
C ASN A 76 11.11 -15.78 -2.90
N SER A 77 12.14 -16.52 -2.54
CA SER A 77 12.12 -17.98 -2.67
C SER A 77 11.92 -18.66 -1.34
N TYR A 78 11.15 -19.74 -1.34
CA TYR A 78 11.06 -20.66 -0.22
C TYR A 78 11.56 -22.04 -0.65
N THR A 79 12.37 -22.66 0.22
CA THR A 79 12.88 -24.01 0.03
C THR A 79 12.15 -24.95 0.97
N ASP A 80 11.48 -25.97 0.42
CA ASP A 80 10.80 -26.99 1.20
C ASP A 80 11.79 -27.96 1.87
N GLN A 81 11.26 -28.81 2.75
CA GLN A 81 12.03 -29.85 3.44
C GLN A 81 12.67 -30.90 2.50
N ASN A 82 12.19 -30.99 1.26
CA ASN A 82 12.71 -31.85 0.20
C ASN A 82 13.75 -31.12 -0.67
N THR A 83 14.23 -29.94 -0.23
CA THR A 83 15.24 -29.11 -0.90
C THR A 83 14.78 -28.56 -2.26
N ARG A 84 13.47 -28.51 -2.53
CA ARG A 84 12.96 -27.84 -3.73
C ARG A 84 12.72 -26.38 -3.44
N SER A 85 13.09 -25.51 -4.38
CA SER A 85 12.91 -24.07 -4.25
C SER A 85 11.81 -23.57 -5.17
N TYR A 86 10.90 -22.77 -4.63
CA TYR A 86 9.80 -22.15 -5.37
C TYR A 86 9.84 -20.64 -5.18
N GLY A 87 9.43 -19.91 -6.20
CA GLY A 87 9.22 -18.47 -6.11
C GLY A 87 7.82 -18.16 -5.57
N TYR A 88 7.75 -17.28 -4.57
CA TYR A 88 6.51 -16.82 -3.97
C TYR A 88 6.49 -15.31 -3.86
N VAL A 89 5.28 -14.77 -3.71
CA VAL A 89 5.07 -13.38 -3.30
C VAL A 89 4.36 -13.40 -1.96
N THR A 90 4.98 -12.81 -0.94
CA THR A 90 4.40 -12.66 0.40
C THR A 90 3.83 -11.26 0.58
N PHE A 91 2.65 -11.16 1.15
CA PHE A 91 1.95 -9.92 1.49
C PHE A 91 1.99 -9.69 3.00
N TYR A 92 2.51 -8.55 3.42
CA TYR A 92 2.53 -8.07 4.81
C TYR A 92 1.61 -6.86 4.93
N LYS A 93 0.44 -7.05 5.56
CA LYS A 93 -0.52 -5.96 5.79
C LYS A 93 -0.01 -5.01 6.86
N ASN A 94 -0.01 -3.72 6.56
CA ASN A 94 0.31 -2.67 7.53
C ASN A 94 -0.92 -2.35 8.39
N THR A 95 -0.87 -2.75 9.66
CA THR A 95 -1.94 -2.45 10.62
C THR A 95 -1.76 -1.10 11.34
N GLY A 96 -0.59 -0.48 11.21
CA GLY A 96 -0.22 0.80 11.80
C GLY A 96 -0.60 2.00 10.93
N THR A 97 0.37 2.90 10.73
CA THR A 97 0.30 4.07 9.84
C THR A 97 1.49 4.09 8.89
N ASP A 98 1.46 4.89 7.83
CA ASP A 98 2.60 5.03 6.91
C ASP A 98 3.85 5.56 7.61
N SER A 99 3.68 6.47 8.57
CA SER A 99 4.77 7.03 9.38
C SER A 99 5.29 6.07 10.45
N ARG A 100 4.56 4.99 10.76
CA ARG A 100 4.93 3.99 11.77
C ARG A 100 4.25 2.66 11.44
N PRO A 101 4.76 1.95 10.41
CA PRO A 101 4.13 0.71 9.95
C PRO A 101 4.23 -0.37 11.01
N LEU A 102 3.20 -1.23 11.08
CA LEU A 102 3.14 -2.37 11.99
C LEU A 102 2.72 -3.62 11.20
N PHE A 103 3.64 -4.56 11.09
CA PHE A 103 3.42 -5.89 10.49
C PHE A 103 3.33 -6.94 11.59
N SER A 104 2.58 -8.02 11.34
CA SER A 104 2.38 -9.11 12.30
C SER A 104 2.07 -10.43 11.58
N GLY A 105 3.00 -10.85 10.73
CA GLY A 105 2.96 -12.00 9.85
C GLY A 105 2.72 -11.60 8.39
N HIS A 106 2.70 -12.63 7.55
CA HIS A 106 2.42 -12.50 6.13
C HIS A 106 1.50 -13.61 5.64
N THR A 107 0.87 -13.37 4.49
CA THR A 107 0.18 -14.39 3.70
C THR A 107 0.85 -14.53 2.34
N LEU A 108 0.66 -15.67 1.68
CA LEU A 108 1.04 -15.81 0.28
C LEU A 108 0.02 -15.09 -0.61
N VAL A 109 0.48 -14.42 -1.65
CA VAL A 109 -0.38 -13.95 -2.74
C VAL A 109 -0.79 -15.16 -3.57
N GLN A 110 -2.10 -15.34 -3.73
CA GLN A 110 -2.68 -16.53 -4.36
C GLN A 110 -3.82 -16.11 -5.28
N THR A 111 -4.01 -16.86 -6.36
CA THR A 111 -5.21 -16.72 -7.20
C THR A 111 -6.38 -17.42 -6.53
N CYS A 112 -7.51 -16.74 -6.35
CA CYS A 112 -8.75 -17.39 -5.98
C CYS A 112 -9.55 -17.72 -7.25
N THR A 113 -10.07 -18.94 -7.36
CA THR A 113 -11.01 -19.26 -8.45
C THR A 113 -12.45 -18.90 -8.06
N ASP A 114 -12.88 -19.15 -6.81
CA ASP A 114 -14.20 -18.72 -6.27
C ASP A 114 -14.30 -18.68 -4.72
N THR A 115 -13.35 -19.28 -4.00
CA THR A 115 -13.23 -19.19 -2.53
C THR A 115 -11.79 -18.85 -2.17
N CYS A 116 -11.57 -17.70 -1.53
CA CYS A 116 -10.27 -17.36 -0.97
C CYS A 116 -10.09 -18.09 0.36
N VAL A 117 -9.75 -19.38 0.29
CA VAL A 117 -9.27 -20.11 1.46
C VAL A 117 -7.81 -19.71 1.67
N PRO A 118 -7.41 -19.19 2.84
CA PRO A 118 -6.00 -19.01 3.16
C PRO A 118 -5.35 -20.38 3.03
N VAL A 119 -4.52 -20.57 2.01
CA VAL A 119 -3.81 -21.84 1.87
C VAL A 119 -2.71 -21.79 2.93
N ASN A 120 -3.08 -22.30 4.11
CA ASN A 120 -2.18 -22.63 5.19
C ASN A 120 -0.95 -23.34 4.62
N SER A 121 0.22 -22.97 5.15
CA SER A 121 1.57 -23.42 4.76
C SER A 121 1.76 -24.95 4.70
N ALA A 122 0.75 -25.74 5.09
CA ALA A 122 0.71 -27.19 4.97
C ALA A 122 0.26 -27.71 3.58
N ALA A 123 -0.25 -26.88 2.67
CA ALA A 123 -0.77 -27.36 1.39
C ALA A 123 0.29 -27.57 0.29
N PHE A 124 1.55 -27.19 0.53
CA PHE A 124 2.64 -27.41 -0.40
C PHE A 124 3.79 -28.07 0.34
N GLY A 125 3.77 -29.41 0.33
CA GLY A 125 4.87 -30.26 0.77
C GLY A 125 5.90 -30.51 -0.33
#